data_AF-A0A810PSG7-F1
#
_entry.id   AF-A0A810PSG7-F1
#
_cell.length_a   1.000
_cell.length_b   1.000
_cell.length_c   1.000
_cell.angle_alpha   90.00
_cell.angle_beta   90.00
_cell.angle_gamma   90.00
#
_symmetry.space_group_name_H-M   'P 1'
#
loop_
_entity.id
_entity.type
_entity.pdbx_description
1 polymer ?
#
loop_
_entity_poly.entity_id
_entity_poly.type
_entity_poly.pdbx_seq_one_letter_code
_entity_poly.pdbx_strand_id
1 'polypeptide(L)' 'MAPFAFWYEDDPAGGFVRFPTELECEHLMGLPEGWTKYGADGEEIRAASRYKALGNAIALPCAEYIMAGIKEVLHDPV' A
#
# COMPACT_ATOMS: atom_id res chain seq x y z
N MET A 1 -5.41 15.08 3.30
CA MET A 1 -4.74 14.82 2.01
C MET A 1 -5.80 14.87 0.93
N ALA A 2 -5.57 15.53 -0.20
CA ALA A 2 -6.54 15.52 -1.32
C ALA A 2 -6.66 14.09 -1.88
N PRO A 3 -7.81 13.62 -2.38
CA PRO A 3 -7.96 12.29 -2.99
C PRO A 3 -7.10 12.13 -4.25
N PHE A 4 -6.91 10.88 -4.73
CA PHE A 4 -6.13 10.62 -5.95
C PHE A 4 -6.95 10.87 -7.24
N ALA A 5 -8.27 10.84 -7.15
CA ALA A 5 -9.18 11.18 -8.23
C ALA A 5 -10.41 11.90 -7.67
N PHE A 6 -10.90 12.89 -8.40
CA PHE A 6 -12.08 13.66 -8.03
C PHE A 6 -12.75 14.25 -9.28
N TRP A 7 -14.08 14.30 -9.29
CA TRP A 7 -14.90 14.88 -10.36
C TRP A 7 -16.08 15.66 -9.78
N TYR A 8 -16.51 16.70 -10.49
CA TYR A 8 -17.78 17.39 -10.21
C TYR A 8 -18.88 16.80 -11.08
N GLU A 9 -20.10 16.69 -10.55
CA GLU A 9 -21.24 16.12 -11.28
C GLU A 9 -21.64 16.99 -12.50
N ASP A 10 -21.67 18.31 -12.31
CA ASP A 10 -22.04 19.29 -13.34
C ASP A 10 -20.87 19.69 -14.27
N ASP A 11 -19.62 19.40 -13.87
CA ASP A 11 -18.41 19.64 -14.68
C ASP A 11 -17.36 18.54 -14.45
N PRO A 12 -17.49 17.40 -15.15
CA PRO A 12 -16.55 16.29 -15.00
C PRO A 12 -15.12 16.63 -15.41
N ALA A 13 -14.92 17.64 -16.29
CA ALA A 13 -13.61 18.04 -16.79
C ALA A 13 -12.84 18.95 -15.83
N GLY A 14 -13.55 19.65 -14.94
CA GLY A 14 -12.95 20.46 -13.87
C GLY A 14 -12.36 19.66 -12.71
N GLY A 15 -12.54 18.33 -12.71
CA GLY A 15 -11.92 17.41 -11.78
C GLY A 15 -10.41 17.21 -12.00
N PHE A 16 -9.83 16.23 -11.30
CA PHE A 16 -8.43 15.84 -11.53
C PHE A 16 -8.20 14.35 -11.24
N VAL A 17 -7.15 13.82 -11.86
CA VAL A 17 -6.60 12.50 -11.59
C VAL A 17 -5.10 12.64 -11.36
N ARG A 18 -4.60 12.01 -10.31
CA ARG A 18 -3.17 11.93 -9.99
C ARG A 18 -2.79 10.50 -9.61
N PHE A 19 -1.50 10.23 -9.61
CA PHE A 19 -0.98 9.01 -9.01
C PHE A 19 -1.19 9.03 -7.49
N PRO A 20 -1.51 7.88 -6.86
CA PRO A 20 -1.42 7.74 -5.42
C PRO A 20 -0.02 8.08 -4.94
N THR A 21 0.09 8.70 -3.77
CA THR A 21 1.39 8.93 -3.12
C THR A 21 1.96 7.60 -2.61
N GLU A 22 3.24 7.59 -2.27
CA GLU A 22 3.89 6.42 -1.68
C GLU A 22 3.20 6.01 -0.36
N LEU A 23 2.74 7.00 0.42
CA LEU A 23 2.01 6.76 1.66
C LEU A 23 0.60 6.19 1.42
N GLU A 24 -0.11 6.65 0.39
CA GLU A 24 -1.39 6.04 -0.01
C GLU A 24 -1.20 4.59 -0.44
N CYS A 25 -0.15 4.30 -1.21
CA CYS A 25 0.20 2.95 -1.59
C CYS A 25 0.55 2.07 -0.37
N GLU A 26 1.31 2.58 0.60
CA GLU A 26 1.60 1.87 1.86
C GLU A 26 0.30 1.48 2.58
N HIS A 27 -0.62 2.44 2.76
CA HIS A 27 -1.90 2.17 3.41
C HIS A 27 -2.78 1.19 2.62
N LEU A 28 -2.83 1.30 1.30
CA LEU A 28 -3.58 0.36 0.45
C LEU A 28 -3.03 -1.07 0.56
N MET A 29 -1.71 -1.22 0.74
CA MET A 29 -1.06 -2.51 0.96
C MET A 29 -1.16 -2.98 2.42
N GLY A 30 -1.73 -2.19 3.33
CA GLY A 30 -1.80 -2.48 4.76
C GLY A 30 -0.45 -2.37 5.48
N LEU A 31 0.52 -1.65 4.91
CA LEU A 31 1.82 -1.43 5.53
C LEU A 31 1.76 -0.28 6.54
N PRO A 32 2.62 -0.28 7.58
CA PRO A 32 2.78 0.86 8.47
C PRO A 32 3.20 2.13 7.73
N GLU A 33 2.82 3.29 8.27
CA GLU A 33 3.20 4.58 7.71
C GLU A 33 4.74 4.72 7.64
N GLY A 34 5.24 5.06 6.45
CA GLY A 34 6.68 5.23 6.23
C GLY A 34 7.46 3.92 6.12
N TRP A 35 6.79 2.77 5.97
CA TRP A 35 7.44 1.46 5.86
C TRP A 35 8.54 1.41 4.77
N THR A 36 8.32 2.12 3.65
CA THR A 36 9.28 2.17 2.54
C THR A 36 10.08 3.47 2.50
N LYS A 37 9.95 4.33 3.51
CA LYS A 37 10.57 5.66 3.51
C LYS A 37 12.09 5.57 3.65
N TYR A 38 12.59 4.63 4.44
CA TYR A 38 14.01 4.51 4.77
C TYR A 38 14.59 3.17 4.31
N GLY A 39 15.83 3.22 3.81
CA GLY A 39 16.61 2.04 3.47
C GLY A 39 17.17 1.35 4.72
N ALA A 40 17.86 0.22 4.51
CA ALA A 40 18.55 -0.50 5.58
C ALA A 40 19.71 0.31 6.19
N ASP A 41 20.20 1.33 5.47
CA ASP A 41 21.18 2.32 5.90
C ASP A 41 20.57 3.50 6.68
N GLY A 42 19.24 3.56 6.79
CA GLY A 42 18.54 4.67 7.44
C GLY A 42 18.38 5.90 6.55
N GLU A 43 18.81 5.84 5.28
CA GLU A 43 18.70 6.96 4.34
C GLU A 43 17.34 6.97 3.65
N GLU A 44 16.84 8.15 3.29
CA GLU A 44 15.55 8.26 2.60
C GLU A 44 15.62 7.68 1.18
N ILE A 45 14.69 6.77 0.88
CA ILE A 45 14.57 6.16 -0.42
C ILE A 45 13.84 7.12 -1.38
N ARG A 46 14.40 7.29 -2.58
CA ARG A 46 13.76 8.07 -3.66
C ARG A 46 12.37 7.51 -4.00
N ALA A 47 11.43 8.41 -4.26
CA ALA A 47 10.05 8.10 -4.68
C ALA A 47 9.93 6.95 -5.69
N ALA A 48 10.66 7.00 -6.82
CA ALA A 48 10.62 5.96 -7.84
C ALA A 48 11.02 4.57 -7.32
N SER A 49 12.02 4.51 -6.43
CA SER A 49 12.45 3.25 -5.80
C SER A 49 11.41 2.75 -4.80
N ARG A 50 10.71 3.66 -4.10
CA ARG A 50 9.59 3.32 -3.19
C ARG A 50 8.42 2.70 -3.96
N TYR A 51 7.99 3.31 -5.08
CA TYR A 51 6.95 2.72 -5.93
C TYR A 51 7.35 1.34 -6.45
N LYS A 52 8.62 1.15 -6.83
CA LYS A 52 9.12 -0.17 -7.24
C LYS A 52 9.09 -1.18 -6.08
N ALA A 53 9.47 -0.78 -4.87
CA ALA A 53 9.43 -1.65 -3.70
C ALA A 53 7.98 -2.04 -3.36
N LEU A 54 7.08 -1.05 -3.32
CA LEU A 54 5.65 -1.25 -3.07
C LEU A 54 5.00 -2.15 -4.12
N GLY A 55 5.33 -1.97 -5.40
CA GLY A 55 4.81 -2.82 -6.48
C GLY A 55 5.31 -4.26 -6.45
N ASN A 56 6.43 -4.53 -5.77
CA ASN A 56 6.93 -5.90 -5.54
C ASN A 56 6.57 -6.45 -4.15
N ALA A 57 5.90 -5.66 -3.31
CA ALA A 57 5.46 -6.08 -2.00
C ALA A 57 4.17 -6.91 -2.08
N ILE A 58 3.76 -7.47 -0.95
CA ILE A 58 2.51 -8.18 -0.78
C ILE A 58 1.51 -7.32 -0.01
N ALA A 59 0.23 -7.39 -0.37
CA ALA A 59 -0.83 -6.77 0.42
C ALA A 59 -0.96 -7.55 1.75
N LEU A 60 -0.62 -6.88 2.85
CA LEU A 60 -0.59 -7.47 4.20
C LEU A 60 -1.93 -8.12 4.59
N PRO A 61 -3.11 -7.52 4.33
CA PRO A 61 -4.39 -8.15 4.68
C PRO A 61 -4.61 -9.51 4.01
N CYS A 62 -4.13 -9.66 2.77
CA CYS A 62 -4.22 -10.92 2.04
C CYS A 62 -3.27 -11.97 2.62
N ALA A 63 -2.04 -11.56 2.95
CA ALA A 63 -1.05 -12.44 3.56
C ALA A 63 -1.50 -12.92 4.95
N GLU A 64 -2.02 -12.01 5.77
CA GLU A 64 -2.54 -12.30 7.11
C GLU A 64 -3.67 -13.33 7.07
N TYR A 65 -4.61 -13.18 6.13
CA TYR A 65 -5.70 -14.13 5.97
C TYR A 65 -5.20 -15.55 5.64
N ILE A 66 -4.26 -15.67 4.70
CA ILE A 66 -3.68 -16.97 4.31
C ILE A 66 -2.95 -17.60 5.49
N MET A 67 -2.12 -16.82 6.18
CA MET A 67 -1.33 -17.30 7.32
C MET A 67 -2.20 -17.68 8.51
N ALA A 68 -3.33 -16.99 8.74
CA ALA A 68 -4.29 -17.36 9.76
C ALA A 68 -4.88 -18.76 9.51
N GLY A 69 -5.27 -19.05 8.26
CA GLY A 69 -5.77 -20.39 7.88
C GLY A 69 -4.72 -21.49 8.02
N ILE A 70 -3.46 -21.21 7.62
CA ILE A 70 -2.35 -22.16 7.83
C ILE A 70 -2.15 -22.43 9.33
N LYS A 71 -2.18 -21.38 10.16
CA LYS A 71 -2.02 -21.49 11.60
C LYS A 71 -3.14 -22.34 12.22
N GLU A 72 -4.39 -22.16 11.80
CA GLU A 72 -5.53 -22.93 12.29
C GLU A 72 -5.33 -24.44 12.08
N VAL A 73 -4.96 -24.85 10.86
CA VAL A 73 -4.71 -26.26 10.53
C VAL A 73 -3.51 -26.84 11.29
N LEU A 74 -2.47 -26.04 11.53
CA LEU A 74 -1.30 -26.50 12.28
C LEU A 74 -1.55 -26.62 13.79
N HIS A 75 -2.50 -25.85 14.34
CA HIS A 75 -2.83 -25.89 15.77
C HIS A 75 -3.84 -26.98 16.13
N ASP A 76 -4.65 -27.44 15.18
CA ASP A 76 -5.60 -28.54 15.37
C ASP A 76 -5.30 -29.67 14.37
N PRO A 77 -4.30 -30.53 14.66
CA PRO A 77 -4.00 -31.65 13.79
C PRO A 77 -5.18 -32.62 13.79
N VAL A 78 -5.82 -32.76 12.62
CA VAL A 78 -6.81 -33.82 12.34
C VAL A 78 -6.21 -35.19 12.62
#